data_AF-A0A9D5CLY5-F1
#
_entry.id   AF-A0A9D5CLY5-F1
#
_cell.length_a   1.000
_cell.length_b   1.000
_cell.length_c   1.000
_cell.angle_alpha   90.00
_cell.angle_beta   90.00
_cell.angle_gamma   90.00
#
_symmetry.space_group_name_H-M   'P 1'
#
loop_
_entity.id
_entity.type
_entity.pdbx_description
1 polymer ?
#
loop_
_entity_poly.entity_id
_entity_poly.type
_entity_poly.pdbx_seq_one_letter_code
_entity_poly.pdbx_strand_id
1 'polypeptide(L)'
;MDYHLNKGDMKSVVYCVDRGMKKGKSHARIWLPPPNVVKSIMQYFEDKKDVNGAEKFIEVLKTVQPELPTEVFEALIRTYAASGKTSPGMRLRLKMENATVNEATEKLLDQVCAE
;
A
#
# COMPACT_ATOMS: atom_id res chain seq x y z
N MET A 1 -16.80 -7.36 -5.04
CA MET A 1 -15.38 -7.43 -4.63
C MET A 1 -14.99 -8.88 -4.32
N ASP A 2 -15.71 -9.55 -3.42
CA ASP A 2 -15.48 -10.96 -3.05
C ASP A 2 -15.44 -11.92 -4.24
N TYR A 3 -16.31 -11.71 -5.23
CA TYR A 3 -16.29 -12.48 -6.48
C TYR A 3 -14.93 -12.42 -7.20
N HIS A 4 -14.29 -11.25 -7.27
CA HIS A 4 -13.00 -11.09 -7.93
C HIS A 4 -11.85 -11.59 -7.07
N LEU A 5 -11.93 -11.44 -5.74
CA LEU A 5 -10.98 -12.03 -4.79
C LEU A 5 -10.91 -13.56 -4.96
N ASN A 6 -12.07 -14.22 -5.00
CA ASN A 6 -12.14 -15.68 -5.19
C ASN A 6 -11.61 -16.15 -6.54
N LYS A 7 -11.63 -15.28 -7.56
CA LYS A 7 -11.08 -15.55 -8.89
C LYS A 7 -9.62 -15.15 -9.05
N GLY A 8 -9.01 -14.51 -8.05
CA GLY A 8 -7.65 -13.96 -8.15
C GLY A 8 -7.52 -12.77 -9.11
N ASP A 9 -8.63 -12.16 -9.55
CA ASP A 9 -8.60 -10.98 -10.42
C ASP A 9 -8.32 -9.71 -9.62
N MET A 10 -7.05 -9.57 -9.22
CA MET A 10 -6.62 -8.47 -8.37
C MET A 10 -6.75 -7.09 -9.02
N LYS A 11 -6.71 -7.01 -10.35
CA LYS A 11 -6.96 -5.73 -11.07
C LYS A 11 -8.37 -5.23 -10.81
N SER A 12 -9.36 -6.12 -10.92
CA SER A 12 -10.75 -5.78 -10.63
C SER A 12 -10.99 -5.53 -9.15
N VAL A 13 -10.28 -6.23 -8.26
CA VAL A 13 -10.30 -5.96 -6.80
C VAL A 13 -9.81 -4.54 -6.51
N VAL A 14 -8.63 -4.15 -7.02
CA VAL A 14 -8.09 -2.80 -6.86
C VAL A 14 -9.07 -1.75 -7.40
N TYR A 15 -9.66 -2.00 -8.58
CA TYR A 15 -10.66 -1.11 -9.16
C TYR A 15 -11.91 -0.96 -8.27
N CYS A 16 -12.45 -2.05 -7.74
CA CYS A 16 -13.59 -2.01 -6.82
C CYS A 16 -13.27 -1.20 -5.56
N VAL A 17 -12.09 -1.41 -4.98
CA VAL A 17 -11.66 -0.74 -3.75
C VAL A 17 -11.46 0.75 -3.99
N ASP A 18 -10.76 1.15 -5.07
CA ASP A 18 -10.58 2.57 -5.43
C ASP A 18 -11.92 3.29 -5.66
N ARG A 19 -12.85 2.67 -6.40
CA ARG A 19 -14.22 3.18 -6.57
C ARG A 19 -14.96 3.28 -5.25
N GLY A 20 -14.83 2.28 -4.39
CA GLY A 20 -15.47 2.21 -3.07
C GLY A 20 -15.00 3.33 -2.16
N MET A 21 -13.70 3.56 -2.09
CA MET A 21 -13.09 4.66 -1.31
C MET A 21 -13.54 6.03 -1.84
N LYS A 22 -13.56 6.22 -3.16
CA LYS A 22 -13.96 7.50 -3.78
C LYS A 22 -15.45 7.80 -3.63
N LYS A 23 -16.32 6.82 -3.90
CA LYS A 23 -17.78 6.99 -3.81
C LYS A 23 -18.31 6.92 -2.37
N GLY A 24 -17.62 6.18 -1.51
CA GLY A 24 -17.94 6.04 -0.09
C GLY A 24 -17.73 7.32 0.72
N LYS A 25 -17.25 8.41 0.11
CA LYS A 25 -17.21 9.73 0.74
C LYS A 25 -18.54 10.48 0.61
N SER A 26 -19.66 9.85 1.01
CA SER A 26 -20.97 10.52 1.05
C SER A 26 -21.47 10.67 2.49
N HIS A 27 -21.71 11.95 2.84
CA HIS A 27 -22.40 12.58 3.97
C HIS A 27 -22.42 12.01 5.41
N ALA A 28 -21.93 10.81 5.72
CA ALA A 28 -21.78 10.37 7.12
C ALA A 28 -20.92 9.11 7.33
N ARG A 29 -20.58 8.36 6.27
CA ARG A 29 -19.93 7.05 6.43
C ARG A 29 -18.86 6.84 5.39
N ILE A 30 -17.60 7.01 5.78
CA ILE A 30 -16.44 6.63 4.98
C ILE A 30 -16.40 5.10 4.89
N TRP A 31 -16.37 4.57 3.68
CA TRP A 31 -16.15 3.14 3.47
C TRP A 31 -14.65 2.83 3.53
N LEU A 32 -14.27 1.91 4.40
CA LEU A 32 -12.91 1.42 4.56
C LEU A 32 -12.79 0.00 4.01
N PRO A 33 -11.73 -0.32 3.25
CA PRO A 33 -11.46 -1.69 2.86
C PRO A 33 -11.10 -2.54 4.10
N PRO A 34 -11.48 -3.82 4.12
CA PRO A 34 -11.01 -4.76 5.14
C PRO A 34 -9.47 -4.87 5.15
N PRO A 35 -8.81 -5.01 6.32
CA PRO A 35 -7.34 -5.07 6.41
C PRO A 35 -6.71 -6.21 5.60
N ASN A 36 -7.36 -7.38 5.54
CA ASN A 36 -6.92 -8.53 4.74
C ASN A 36 -6.91 -8.21 3.23
N VAL A 37 -7.82 -7.34 2.77
CA VAL A 37 -7.92 -6.91 1.38
C VAL A 37 -6.79 -5.94 1.06
N VAL A 38 -6.54 -4.97 1.95
CA VAL A 38 -5.40 -4.05 1.84
C VAL A 38 -4.10 -4.84 1.73
N LYS A 39 -3.90 -5.83 2.60
CA LYS A 39 -2.74 -6.73 2.56
C LYS A 39 -2.62 -7.47 1.23
N SER A 40 -3.72 -8.04 0.74
CA SER A 40 -3.73 -8.78 -0.54
C SER A 40 -3.40 -7.86 -1.73
N ILE A 41 -3.91 -6.63 -1.74
CA ILE A 41 -3.61 -5.62 -2.76
C ILE A 41 -2.14 -5.23 -2.73
N MET A 42 -1.58 -4.99 -1.54
CA MET A 42 -0.17 -4.66 -1.38
C MET A 42 0.74 -5.80 -1.85
N GLN A 43 0.40 -7.06 -1.52
CA GLN A 43 1.11 -8.23 -2.04
C GLN A 43 1.02 -8.34 -3.56
N TYR A 44 -0.14 -8.03 -4.15
CA TYR A 44 -0.27 -8.00 -5.61
C TYR A 44 0.67 -6.97 -6.26
N PHE A 45 0.84 -5.79 -5.68
CA PHE A 45 1.78 -4.80 -6.20
C PHE A 45 3.24 -5.23 -6.01
N GLU A 46 3.56 -5.85 -4.88
CA GLU A 46 4.87 -6.44 -4.60
C GLU A 46 5.24 -7.50 -5.66
N ASP A 47 4.36 -8.46 -5.91
CA ASP A 47 4.56 -9.53 -6.91
C ASP A 47 4.72 -8.97 -8.34
N LYS A 48 4.00 -7.89 -8.65
CA LYS A 48 4.10 -7.20 -9.94
C LYS A 48 5.26 -6.21 -10.00
N LYS A 49 5.96 -5.98 -8.89
CA LYS A 49 7.01 -4.94 -8.75
C LYS A 49 6.49 -3.55 -9.14
N ASP A 50 5.19 -3.31 -8.94
CA ASP A 50 4.50 -2.11 -9.38
C ASP A 50 4.47 -1.06 -8.26
N VAL A 51 5.59 -0.35 -8.15
CA VAL A 51 5.74 0.77 -7.20
C VAL A 51 4.73 1.87 -7.44
N ASN A 52 4.44 2.21 -8.70
CA ASN A 52 3.55 3.32 -9.02
C ASN A 52 2.10 2.99 -8.62
N GLY A 53 1.68 1.75 -8.84
CA GLY A 53 0.40 1.23 -8.39
C GLY A 53 0.28 1.25 -6.87
N ALA A 54 1.31 0.77 -6.16
CA ALA A 54 1.35 0.77 -4.69
C ALA A 54 1.26 2.19 -4.10
N GLU A 55 2.05 3.14 -4.62
CA GLU A 55 2.03 4.54 -4.14
C GLU A 55 0.66 5.19 -4.33
N LYS A 56 0.08 5.05 -5.53
CA LYS A 56 -1.24 5.60 -5.84
C LYS A 56 -2.33 4.99 -4.95
N PHE A 57 -2.23 3.70 -4.66
CA PHE A 57 -3.16 3.03 -3.78
C PHE A 57 -3.06 3.55 -2.34
N ILE A 58 -1.83 3.71 -1.81
CA ILE A 58 -1.59 4.27 -0.49
C ILE A 58 -2.10 5.72 -0.39
N GLU A 59 -1.88 6.53 -1.42
CA GLU A 59 -2.39 7.91 -1.47
C GLU A 59 -3.91 7.94 -1.34
N VAL A 60 -4.63 7.12 -2.12
CA VAL A 60 -6.11 7.05 -2.03
C VAL A 60 -6.56 6.51 -0.68
N LEU A 61 -5.89 5.47 -0.17
CA LEU A 61 -6.19 4.87 1.14
C LEU A 61 -6.05 5.89 2.27
N LYS A 62 -5.00 6.73 2.25
CA LYS A 62 -4.81 7.81 3.25
C LYS A 62 -5.96 8.81 3.29
N THR A 63 -6.64 9.02 2.17
CA THR A 63 -7.77 9.96 2.14
C THR A 63 -9.03 9.43 2.83
N VAL A 64 -9.09 8.13 3.13
CA VAL A 64 -10.19 7.50 3.87
C VAL A 64 -9.74 7.00 5.25
N GLN A 65 -8.46 6.65 5.39
CA GLN A 65 -7.83 6.16 6.61
C GLN A 65 -6.51 6.92 6.84
N PRO A 66 -6.50 7.98 7.67
CA PRO A 66 -5.32 8.81 7.88
C PRO A 66 -4.13 8.03 8.46
N GLU A 67 -4.40 7.13 9.41
CA GLU A 67 -3.39 6.31 10.07
C GLU A 67 -3.33 4.93 9.43
N LEU A 68 -2.22 4.66 8.74
CA LEU A 68 -1.99 3.37 8.09
C LEU A 68 -1.20 2.43 8.98
N PRO A 69 -1.54 1.12 8.99
CA PRO A 69 -0.74 0.12 9.66
C PRO A 69 0.68 0.06 9.10
N THR A 70 1.66 -0.19 9.95
CA THR A 70 3.08 -0.27 9.56
C THR A 70 3.33 -1.30 8.47
N GLU A 71 2.59 -2.40 8.47
CA GLU A 71 2.68 -3.48 7.49
C GLU A 71 2.41 -3.01 6.05
N VAL A 72 1.63 -1.93 5.87
CA VAL A 72 1.41 -1.31 4.56
C VAL A 72 2.69 -0.67 4.06
N PHE A 73 3.41 0.04 4.92
CA PHE A 73 4.70 0.64 4.58
C PHE A 73 5.79 -0.41 4.37
N GLU A 74 5.79 -1.49 5.16
CA GLU A 74 6.71 -2.61 4.95
C GLU A 74 6.52 -3.27 3.58
N ALA A 75 5.26 -3.48 3.17
CA ALA A 75 4.96 -4.00 1.84
C ALA A 75 5.36 -3.01 0.72
N LEU A 76 5.22 -1.71 0.95
CA LEU A 76 5.69 -0.69 0.01
C LEU A 76 7.21 -0.77 -0.18
N ILE A 77 7.99 -0.83 0.92
CA ILE A 77 9.45 -0.93 0.87
C ILE A 77 9.89 -2.20 0.15
N ARG A 78 9.24 -3.34 0.43
CA ARG A 78 9.47 -4.60 -0.30
C ARG A 78 9.20 -4.45 -1.80
N THR A 79 8.16 -3.71 -2.18
CA THR A 79 7.84 -3.42 -3.59
C THR A 79 8.93 -2.57 -4.26
N TYR A 80 9.42 -1.52 -3.57
CA TYR A 80 10.55 -0.71 -4.06
C TYR A 80 11.79 -1.59 -4.28
N ALA A 81 12.19 -2.35 -3.26
CA ALA A 81 13.35 -3.24 -3.33
C ALA A 81 13.21 -4.28 -4.45
N ALA A 82 12.04 -4.91 -4.60
CA ALA A 82 11.78 -5.92 -5.64
C ALA A 82 11.83 -5.32 -7.06
N SER A 83 11.44 -4.05 -7.21
CA SER A 83 11.51 -3.32 -8.48
C SER A 83 12.89 -2.74 -8.81
N GLY A 84 13.80 -2.72 -7.83
CA GLY A 84 15.11 -2.07 -7.95
C GLY A 84 15.06 -0.54 -8.00
N LYS A 85 13.92 0.07 -7.64
CA LYS A 85 13.80 1.53 -7.55
C LYS A 85 14.27 2.03 -6.19
N THR A 86 14.87 3.21 -6.19
CA THR A 86 15.28 3.91 -4.99
C THR A 86 14.31 5.04 -4.64
N SER A 87 14.24 5.36 -3.36
CA SER A 87 13.50 6.49 -2.80
C SER A 87 14.29 7.04 -1.61
N PRO A 88 15.22 7.98 -1.83
CA PRO A 88 16.05 8.57 -0.78
C PRO A 88 15.23 9.18 0.38
N GLY A 89 14.02 9.66 0.09
CA GLY A 89 13.10 10.23 1.09
C GLY A 89 12.29 9.22 1.92
N MET A 90 12.44 7.91 1.70
CA MET A 90 11.56 6.91 2.35
C MET A 90 11.71 6.89 3.88
N ARG A 91 12.95 7.03 4.39
CA ARG A 91 13.22 7.13 5.85
C ARG A 91 12.52 8.33 6.48
N LEU A 92 12.55 9.49 5.83
CA LEU A 92 11.87 10.69 6.31
C LEU A 92 10.36 10.48 6.35
N ARG A 93 9.80 9.86 5.30
CA ARG A 93 8.38 9.53 5.23
C ARG A 93 7.95 8.61 6.36
N LEU A 94 8.67 7.51 6.63
CA LEU A 94 8.35 6.61 7.74
C LEU A 94 8.33 7.33 9.09
N LYS A 95 9.29 8.24 9.30
CA LYS A 95 9.35 9.07 10.51
C LYS A 95 8.17 10.02 10.64
N MET A 96 7.73 10.66 9.55
CA MET A 96 6.54 11.52 9.55
C MET A 96 5.25 10.74 9.83
N GLU A 97 5.21 9.47 9.43
CA GLU A 97 4.06 8.57 9.62
C GLU A 97 4.12 7.79 10.94
N ASN A 98 5.14 8.02 11.79
CA ASN A 98 5.42 7.27 13.02
C ASN A 98 5.45 5.74 12.81
N ALA A 99 5.85 5.28 11.63
CA ALA A 99 5.91 3.87 11.27
C ALA A 99 7.31 3.29 11.58
N THR A 100 7.37 2.26 12.43
CA THR A 100 8.61 1.57 12.80
C THR A 100 8.63 0.18 12.18
N VAL A 101 9.43 -0.02 11.14
CA VAL A 101 9.47 -1.28 10.39
C VAL A 101 10.34 -2.33 11.08
N ASN A 102 10.10 -3.61 10.78
CA ASN A 102 10.91 -4.71 11.31
C ASN A 102 12.34 -4.75 10.76
N GLU A 103 13.22 -5.54 11.39
CA GLU A 103 14.65 -5.64 11.03
C GLU A 103 14.87 -6.10 9.58
N ALA A 104 14.05 -7.03 9.08
CA ALA A 104 14.17 -7.51 7.70
C ALA A 104 13.85 -6.39 6.69
N THR A 105 12.88 -5.53 7.01
CA THR A 105 12.47 -4.40 6.19
C THR A 105 13.45 -3.24 6.30
N GLU A 106 14.07 -3.01 7.48
CA GLU A 106 15.16 -2.02 7.63
C GLU A 106 16.33 -2.31 6.67
N LYS A 107 16.73 -3.58 6.52
CA LYS A 107 17.80 -3.95 5.57
C LYS A 107 17.43 -3.62 4.12
N LEU A 108 16.16 -3.79 3.76
CA LEU A 108 15.65 -3.40 2.44
C LEU A 108 15.54 -1.88 2.30
N LEU A 109 15.21 -1.19 3.39
CA LEU A 109 15.13 0.26 3.43
C LEU A 109 16.50 0.90 3.18
N ASP A 110 17.59 0.32 3.69
CA ASP A 110 18.96 0.75 3.37
C ASP A 110 19.22 0.71 1.87
N GLN A 111 18.81 -0.38 1.19
CA GLN A 111 18.95 -0.51 -0.26
C GLN A 111 18.07 0.51 -1.01
N VAL A 112 16.83 0.70 -0.57
CA VAL A 112 15.89 1.63 -1.23
C VAL A 112 16.31 3.09 -1.02
N CYS A 113 16.95 3.42 0.10
CA CYS A 113 17.44 4.77 0.37
C CYS A 113 18.86 5.04 -0.15
N ALA A 114 19.52 4.05 -0.76
CA ALA A 114 20.80 4.27 -1.43
C ALA A 114 20.62 5.19 -2.65
N GLU A 115 21.58 6.09 -2.85
CA GLU A 115 21.62 7.07 -3.95
C GLU A 115 22.25 6.47 -5.21
#